data_AF-A0A7C2EPT4-F1
#
_entry.id   AF-A0A7C2EPT4-F1
#
_cell.length_a   1.000
_cell.length_b   1.000
_cell.length_c   1.000
_cell.angle_alpha   90.00
_cell.angle_beta   90.00
_cell.angle_gamma   90.00
#
_symmetry.space_group_name_H-M   'P 1'
#
loop_
_entity.id
_entity.type
_entity.pdbx_description
1 polymer ?
#
loop_
_entity_poly.entity_id
_entity_poly.type
_entity_poly.pdbx_seq_one_letter_code
_entity_poly.pdbx_strand_id
1 'polypeptide(L)'
;MRYAGAVRPRYVEQPCRTALNRVEGMPFRWSLNPYVGCVHRCTFCYVRAFEARADRPSGDGYGAVIRVKTNVVEALAAELSRPSWRRERIAIGTATDPYQPAEGRYRLTRGCLEVLARARTPASIVTRGPLVVRDIDVLRALDRAAGVSVAISVPTLDERVWRATEPGTAPPRQRLRALEQLRAGGIEAGVALAPLLPGLTDGAASLAAVLRAAKAAGAAFVWASPLRLPEGTRAYFLAQLAETWPALAAAYGRLYRGPNLPRPTRERIAQRAQAMAAEFGLPDERPAPRAPEAVQLTLWES
;
A
#
# COMPACT_ATOMS: atom_id res chain seq x y z
N MET A 1 1.18 -26.48 4.81
CA MET A 1 0.71 -25.07 4.88
C MET A 1 1.43 -24.39 6.04
N ARG A 2 2.56 -23.71 5.79
CA ARG A 2 3.45 -23.16 6.85
C ARG A 2 2.82 -22.03 7.71
N TYR A 3 1.63 -21.57 7.33
CA TYR A 3 0.84 -20.55 8.04
C TYR A 3 -0.33 -21.16 8.83
N ALA A 4 -0.21 -22.41 9.27
CA ALA A 4 -1.17 -23.04 10.19
C ALA A 4 -1.04 -22.43 11.59
N GLY A 5 -1.71 -21.29 11.81
CA GLY A 5 -1.79 -20.59 13.09
C GLY A 5 -1.63 -19.08 12.94
N ALA A 6 -2.57 -18.31 13.49
CA ALA A 6 -2.43 -16.86 13.61
C ALA A 6 -1.30 -16.56 14.60
N VAL A 7 -0.09 -16.32 14.09
CA VAL A 7 1.03 -15.82 14.91
C VAL A 7 0.58 -14.47 15.47
N ARG A 8 0.36 -14.42 16.79
CA ARG A 8 0.08 -13.15 17.47
C ARG A 8 1.34 -12.29 17.39
N PRO A 9 1.32 -11.14 16.71
CA PRO A 9 2.49 -10.29 16.59
C PRO A 9 2.87 -9.72 17.96
N ARG A 10 4.16 -9.66 18.26
CA ARG A 10 4.69 -8.89 19.38
C ARG A 10 4.90 -7.45 18.94
N TYR A 11 4.39 -6.50 19.70
CA TYR A 11 4.63 -5.08 19.48
C TYR A 11 5.82 -4.61 20.31
N VAL A 12 6.79 -3.97 19.65
CA VAL A 12 7.97 -3.39 20.28
C VAL A 12 7.91 -1.88 20.06
N GLU A 13 7.63 -1.16 21.13
CA GLU A 13 7.59 0.30 21.14
C GLU A 13 9.02 0.84 21.15
N GLN A 14 9.30 1.76 20.23
CA GLN A 14 10.59 2.43 20.15
C GLN A 14 10.44 3.80 19.49
N PRO A 15 11.22 4.81 19.90
CA PRO A 15 11.23 6.08 19.19
C PRO A 15 11.89 5.93 17.81
N CYS A 16 11.53 6.82 16.90
CA CYS A 16 12.24 7.05 15.65
C CYS A 16 12.98 8.39 15.67
N ARG A 17 14.12 8.45 14.99
CA ARG A 17 14.86 9.71 14.76
C ARG A 17 14.17 10.60 13.73
N THR A 18 13.61 10.00 12.69
CA THR A 18 12.89 10.69 11.62
C THR A 18 11.58 9.99 11.29
N ALA A 19 10.58 10.78 10.91
CA ALA A 19 9.30 10.27 10.42
C ALA A 19 9.34 10.06 8.91
N LEU A 20 9.84 11.06 8.17
CA LEU A 20 9.93 11.06 6.72
C LEU A 20 11.20 10.38 6.21
N ASN A 21 11.05 9.64 5.11
CA ASN A 21 12.15 9.01 4.39
C ASN A 21 12.16 9.52 2.96
N ARG A 22 13.30 10.06 2.53
CA ARG A 22 13.51 10.41 1.12
C ARG A 22 13.69 9.13 0.32
N VAL A 23 13.03 9.04 -0.83
CA VAL A 23 13.09 7.87 -1.70
C VAL A 23 13.54 8.26 -3.10
N GLU A 24 14.22 7.33 -3.77
CA GLU A 24 14.70 7.47 -5.14
C GLU A 24 14.11 6.37 -6.01
N GLY A 25 13.95 6.63 -7.31
CA GLY A 25 13.38 5.67 -8.26
C GLY A 25 11.90 5.35 -8.06
N MET A 26 11.17 6.22 -7.34
CA MET A 26 9.73 6.13 -7.12
C MET A 26 9.03 7.39 -7.66
N PRO A 27 7.73 7.32 -8.02
CA PRO A 27 6.97 8.48 -8.50
C PRO A 27 6.62 9.50 -7.39
N PHE A 28 7.20 9.35 -6.20
CA PHE A 28 7.07 10.22 -5.04
C PHE A 28 8.46 10.39 -4.41
N ARG A 29 8.68 11.52 -3.72
CA ARG A 29 9.98 11.85 -3.11
C ARG A 29 10.06 11.51 -1.63
N TRP A 30 8.91 11.45 -0.95
CA TRP A 30 8.83 11.22 0.49
C TRP A 30 7.91 10.05 0.81
N SER A 31 8.32 9.25 1.79
CA SER A 31 7.47 8.21 2.36
C SER A 31 7.41 8.29 3.88
N LEU A 32 6.27 7.86 4.41
CA LEU A 32 5.96 7.81 5.83
C LEU A 32 5.44 6.43 6.20
N ASN A 33 6.07 5.82 7.21
CA ASN A 33 5.73 4.49 7.68
C ASN A 33 5.71 4.53 9.22
N PRO A 34 4.52 4.62 9.85
CA PRO A 34 4.38 4.67 11.32
C PRO A 34 4.85 3.40 12.03
N TYR A 35 4.91 2.28 11.30
CA TYR A 35 5.33 0.97 11.80
C TYR A 35 6.52 0.43 11.01
N VAL A 36 7.24 -0.55 11.57
CA VAL A 36 8.24 -1.35 10.85
C VAL A 36 7.93 -2.84 11.03
N GLY A 37 7.97 -3.60 9.92
CA GLY A 37 7.38 -4.93 9.83
C GLY A 37 5.91 -4.87 9.43
N CYS A 38 5.32 -6.00 9.02
CA CYS A 38 3.91 -6.06 8.66
C CYS A 38 3.32 -7.45 8.95
N VAL A 39 2.22 -7.51 9.70
CA VAL A 39 1.58 -8.77 10.11
C VAL A 39 0.91 -9.51 8.95
N HIS A 40 0.74 -8.85 7.81
CA HIS A 40 0.13 -9.42 6.61
C HIS A 40 0.95 -10.56 6.00
N ARG A 41 2.27 -10.57 6.24
CA ARG A 41 3.20 -11.64 5.86
C ARG A 41 3.16 -12.05 4.38
N CYS A 42 2.85 -11.13 3.48
CA CYS A 42 2.80 -11.43 2.04
C CYS A 42 4.11 -12.10 1.58
N THR A 43 3.99 -13.19 0.84
CA THR A 43 5.14 -14.00 0.42
C THR A 43 6.06 -13.23 -0.52
N PHE A 44 5.49 -12.31 -1.30
CA PHE A 44 6.17 -11.42 -2.24
C PHE A 44 6.64 -10.08 -1.63
N CYS A 45 6.48 -9.86 -0.32
CA CYS A 45 6.73 -8.54 0.27
C CYS A 45 8.21 -8.14 0.15
N TYR A 46 8.50 -7.10 -0.62
CA TYR A 46 9.86 -6.63 -0.87
C TYR A 46 10.58 -6.17 0.42
N VAL A 47 9.82 -5.83 1.47
CA VAL A 47 10.32 -5.40 2.78
C VAL A 47 11.06 -6.53 3.49
N ARG A 48 10.83 -7.81 3.11
CA ARG A 48 11.64 -8.94 3.56
C ARG A 48 13.13 -8.74 3.25
N ALA A 49 13.45 -8.06 2.14
CA ALA A 49 14.83 -7.66 1.83
C ALA A 49 15.41 -6.67 2.84
N PHE A 50 14.60 -5.73 3.34
CA PHE A 50 15.04 -4.76 4.36
C PHE A 50 15.20 -5.40 5.72
N GLU A 51 14.32 -6.33 6.08
CA GLU A 51 14.47 -7.13 7.31
C GLU A 51 15.74 -7.99 7.24
N ALA A 52 16.00 -8.64 6.10
CA ALA A 52 17.21 -9.44 5.90
C ALA A 52 18.49 -8.61 6.04
N ARG A 53 18.56 -7.42 5.42
CA ARG A 53 19.71 -6.51 5.53
C ARG A 53 19.94 -5.95 6.93
N ALA A 54 18.94 -6.02 7.79
CA ALA A 54 19.03 -5.55 9.16
C ALA A 54 19.13 -6.71 10.16
N ASP A 55 19.50 -7.91 9.68
CA ASP A 55 19.65 -9.14 10.45
C ASP A 55 18.39 -9.51 11.25
N ARG A 56 17.21 -9.28 10.64
CA ARG A 56 15.90 -9.59 11.22
C ARG A 56 15.19 -10.71 10.45
N PRO A 57 14.26 -11.43 11.10
CA PRO A 57 13.51 -12.50 10.44
C PRO A 57 12.81 -12.03 9.16
N SER A 58 13.22 -12.61 8.02
CA SER A 58 12.74 -12.27 6.68
C SER A 58 12.03 -13.44 5.96
N GLY A 59 12.14 -14.66 6.50
CA GLY A 59 11.45 -15.87 6.06
C GLY A 59 10.12 -16.08 6.80
N ASP A 60 9.89 -17.28 7.34
CA ASP A 60 8.63 -17.58 8.04
C ASP A 60 8.41 -16.72 9.29
N GLY A 61 9.48 -16.26 9.95
CA GLY A 61 9.40 -15.35 11.10
C GLY A 61 9.07 -13.89 10.76
N TYR A 62 9.01 -13.51 9.48
CA TYR A 62 8.59 -12.16 9.09
C TYR A 62 7.19 -11.86 9.62
N GLY A 63 6.99 -10.63 10.11
CA GLY A 63 5.71 -10.16 10.65
C GLY A 63 5.41 -10.63 12.09
N ALA A 64 6.27 -11.43 12.72
CA ALA A 64 6.11 -11.84 14.12
C ALA A 64 6.40 -10.71 15.13
N VAL A 65 7.19 -9.71 14.73
CA VAL A 65 7.50 -8.53 15.54
C VAL A 65 7.19 -7.28 14.72
N ILE A 66 6.31 -6.42 15.24
CA ILE A 66 6.04 -5.10 14.68
C ILE A 66 6.66 -4.05 15.59
N ARG A 67 7.51 -3.20 15.04
CA ARG A 67 8.05 -2.07 15.76
C ARG A 67 7.15 -0.86 15.57
N VAL A 68 6.79 -0.25 16.69
CA VAL A 68 5.85 0.87 16.74
C VAL A 68 6.66 2.13 17.02
N LYS A 69 6.64 3.08 16.09
CA LYS A 69 7.38 4.34 16.22
C LYS A 69 6.60 5.30 17.10
N THR A 70 6.77 5.21 18.41
CA THR A 70 5.88 5.87 19.39
C THR A 70 5.83 7.38 19.29
N ASN A 71 6.90 8.02 18.83
CA ASN A 71 7.00 9.48 18.66
C ASN A 71 6.86 9.95 17.18
N VAL A 72 6.33 9.10 16.29
CA VAL A 72 6.33 9.42 14.84
C VAL A 72 5.45 10.62 14.50
N VAL A 73 4.41 10.88 15.28
CA VAL A 73 3.49 12.01 15.07
C VAL A 73 4.20 13.32 15.40
N GLU A 74 4.92 13.36 16.52
CA GLU A 74 5.71 14.50 16.98
C GLU A 74 6.90 14.75 16.05
N ALA A 75 7.62 13.69 15.66
CA ALA A 75 8.72 13.78 14.70
C ALA A 75 8.24 14.33 13.35
N LEU A 76 7.08 13.87 12.86
CA LEU A 76 6.49 14.38 11.63
C LEU A 76 6.13 15.87 11.75
N ALA A 77 5.49 16.27 12.85
CA ALA A 77 5.13 17.67 13.07
C ALA A 77 6.36 18.59 13.09
N ALA A 78 7.45 18.16 13.73
CA ALA A 78 8.71 18.89 13.75
C ALA A 78 9.38 18.97 12.36
N GLU A 79 9.32 17.90 11.56
CA GLU A 79 9.88 17.89 10.20
C GLU A 79 9.10 18.81 9.25
N LEU A 80 7.77 18.84 9.35
CA LEU A 80 6.90 19.63 8.48
C LEU A 80 6.84 21.13 8.85
N SER A 81 7.21 21.50 10.08
CA SER A 81 7.26 22.91 10.52
C SER A 81 8.51 23.66 10.02
N ARG A 82 9.49 22.94 9.45
CA ARG A 82 10.71 23.55 8.93
C ARG A 82 10.39 24.50 7.76
N PRO A 83 10.97 25.71 7.70
CA PRO A 83 10.77 26.64 6.58
C PRO A 83 11.18 26.09 5.21
N SER A 84 12.03 25.05 5.19
CA SER A 84 12.46 24.34 3.99
C SER A 84 11.41 23.38 3.44
N TRP A 85 10.36 23.03 4.19
CA TRP A 85 9.34 22.10 3.73
C TRP A 85 8.54 22.73 2.57
N ARG A 86 8.39 21.98 1.48
CA ARG A 86 7.74 22.45 0.24
C ARG A 86 6.35 21.87 0.02
N ARG A 87 5.76 21.22 1.05
CA ARG A 87 4.46 20.55 0.97
C ARG A 87 4.41 19.54 -0.17
N GLU A 88 5.51 18.81 -0.35
CA GLU A 88 5.58 17.73 -1.32
C GLU A 88 4.68 16.57 -0.88
N ARG A 89 4.11 15.85 -1.85
CA ARG A 89 3.28 14.68 -1.57
C ARG A 89 4.05 13.60 -0.81
N ILE A 90 3.45 13.10 0.27
CA ILE A 90 3.95 11.98 1.06
C ILE A 90 3.21 10.69 0.72
N ALA A 91 3.96 9.62 0.42
CA ALA A 91 3.41 8.28 0.25
C ALA A 91 3.39 7.51 1.58
N ILE A 92 2.21 7.13 2.05
CA ILE A 92 2.00 6.35 3.27
C ILE A 92 1.74 4.89 2.90
N GLY A 93 2.36 3.98 3.63
CA GLY A 93 2.15 2.54 3.43
C GLY A 93 3.04 1.92 2.36
N THR A 94 4.23 2.48 2.17
CA THR A 94 5.19 2.00 1.16
C THR A 94 5.91 0.73 1.64
N ALA A 95 6.37 0.71 2.90
CA ALA A 95 7.18 -0.37 3.47
C ALA A 95 6.51 -1.11 4.64
N THR A 96 5.32 -0.70 5.03
CA THR A 96 4.48 -1.39 6.02
C THR A 96 3.02 -1.09 5.68
N ASP A 97 2.08 -1.89 6.17
CA ASP A 97 0.69 -1.50 6.06
C ASP A 97 0.33 -0.53 7.20
N PRO A 98 -0.15 0.70 6.89
CA PRO A 98 -0.44 1.70 7.90
C PRO A 98 -1.72 1.39 8.68
N TYR A 99 -2.55 0.46 8.19
CA TYR A 99 -3.81 0.04 8.80
C TYR A 99 -3.80 -1.45 9.17
N GLN A 100 -2.63 -2.02 9.42
CA GLN A 100 -2.51 -3.32 10.07
C GLN A 100 -3.09 -3.27 11.50
N PRO A 101 -3.45 -4.42 12.12
CA PRO A 101 -4.05 -4.49 13.46
C PRO A 101 -3.45 -3.61 14.55
N ALA A 102 -2.13 -3.35 14.54
CA ALA A 102 -1.47 -2.43 15.47
C ALA A 102 -2.14 -1.03 15.48
N GLU A 103 -2.59 -0.54 14.32
CA GLU A 103 -3.24 0.76 14.17
C GLU A 103 -4.58 0.86 14.91
N GLY A 104 -5.24 -0.26 15.20
CA GLY A 104 -6.45 -0.28 16.02
C GLY A 104 -6.19 0.22 17.45
N ARG A 105 -4.99 -0.03 17.98
CA ARG A 105 -4.55 0.40 19.32
C ARG A 105 -3.81 1.74 19.28
N TYR A 106 -2.80 1.86 18.42
CA TYR A 106 -1.83 2.95 18.52
C TYR A 106 -2.25 4.24 17.82
N ARG A 107 -3.12 4.16 16.80
CA ARG A 107 -3.65 5.32 16.07
C ARG A 107 -2.58 6.28 15.49
N LEU A 108 -1.38 5.77 15.20
CA LEU A 108 -0.27 6.60 14.72
C LEU A 108 -0.48 7.06 13.28
N THR A 109 -1.05 6.21 12.41
CA THR A 109 -1.42 6.62 11.06
C THR A 109 -2.42 7.76 11.12
N ARG A 110 -3.45 7.64 11.97
CA ARG A 110 -4.42 8.71 12.20
C ARG A 110 -3.76 10.02 12.65
N GLY A 111 -2.92 9.97 13.69
CA GLY A 111 -2.22 11.16 14.18
C GLY A 111 -1.33 11.81 13.10
N CYS A 112 -0.67 10.99 12.27
CA CYS A 112 0.07 11.50 11.12
C CYS A 112 -0.84 12.20 10.10
N LEU A 113 -2.04 11.67 9.80
CA LEU A 113 -2.99 12.31 8.88
C LEU A 113 -3.48 13.66 9.40
N GLU A 114 -3.74 13.77 10.71
CA GLU A 114 -4.11 15.02 11.36
C GLU A 114 -3.00 16.08 11.26
N VAL A 115 -1.75 15.67 11.48
CA VAL A 115 -0.56 16.53 11.31
C VAL A 115 -0.41 16.98 9.85
N LEU A 116 -0.58 16.08 8.89
CA LEU A 116 -0.51 16.40 7.46
C LEU A 116 -1.60 17.40 7.05
N ALA A 117 -2.81 17.27 7.59
CA ALA A 117 -3.90 18.20 7.33
C ALA A 117 -3.55 19.61 7.84
N ARG A 118 -3.05 19.72 9.07
CA ARG A 118 -2.61 21.02 9.65
C ARG A 118 -1.46 21.64 8.86
N ALA A 119 -0.51 20.82 8.40
CA ALA A 119 0.63 21.27 7.60
C ALA A 119 0.27 21.52 6.12
N ARG A 120 -0.99 21.31 5.72
CA ARG A 120 -1.47 21.36 4.31
C ARG A 120 -0.55 20.58 3.37
N THR A 121 -0.20 19.37 3.78
CA THR A 121 0.75 18.51 3.05
C THR A 121 0.02 17.33 2.44
N PRO A 122 -0.02 17.21 1.09
CA PRO A 122 -0.80 16.18 0.42
C PRO A 122 -0.25 14.78 0.69
N ALA A 123 -1.14 13.79 0.64
CA ALA A 123 -0.75 12.39 0.85
C ALA A 123 -1.36 11.43 -0.17
N SER A 124 -0.72 10.27 -0.31
CA SER A 124 -1.33 9.10 -0.92
C SER A 124 -1.12 7.90 -0.01
N ILE A 125 -2.13 7.06 0.13
CA ILE A 125 -2.10 5.89 1.01
C ILE A 125 -2.25 4.63 0.17
N VAL A 126 -1.43 3.61 0.45
CA VAL A 126 -1.67 2.25 -0.03
C VAL A 126 -1.88 1.34 1.17
N THR A 127 -2.96 0.56 1.17
CA THR A 127 -3.26 -0.36 2.26
C THR A 127 -4.02 -1.61 1.78
N ARG A 128 -3.93 -2.68 2.56
CA ARG A 128 -4.72 -3.91 2.48
C ARG A 128 -5.65 -4.07 3.69
N GLY A 129 -5.58 -3.15 4.66
CA GLY A 129 -6.34 -3.18 5.90
C GLY A 129 -7.66 -2.40 5.75
N PRO A 130 -8.83 -3.01 6.06
CA PRO A 130 -10.12 -2.31 6.00
C PRO A 130 -10.29 -1.25 7.10
N LEU A 131 -9.39 -1.22 8.10
CA LEU A 131 -9.43 -0.26 9.20
C LEU A 131 -9.33 1.21 8.75
N VAL A 132 -8.84 1.47 7.54
CA VAL A 132 -8.82 2.81 6.92
C VAL A 132 -10.18 3.50 6.91
N VAL A 133 -11.29 2.75 6.88
CA VAL A 133 -12.65 3.30 6.92
C VAL A 133 -12.92 4.08 8.21
N ARG A 134 -12.29 3.70 9.33
CA ARG A 134 -12.39 4.43 10.62
C ARG A 134 -11.99 5.90 10.47
N ASP A 135 -11.04 6.17 9.60
CA ASP A 135 -10.37 7.46 9.48
C ASP A 135 -10.90 8.31 8.31
N ILE A 136 -12.10 8.01 7.80
CA ILE A 136 -12.78 8.84 6.78
C ILE A 136 -12.86 10.30 7.20
N ASP A 137 -13.11 10.59 8.48
CA ASP A 137 -13.21 11.95 9.01
C ASP A 137 -11.89 12.75 8.85
N VAL A 138 -10.75 12.17 9.25
CA VAL A 138 -9.43 12.81 9.11
C VAL A 138 -8.93 12.81 7.67
N LEU A 139 -9.30 11.80 6.88
CA LEU A 139 -9.01 11.77 5.44
C LEU A 139 -9.75 12.91 4.71
N ARG A 140 -11.02 13.17 5.03
CA ARG A 140 -11.76 14.32 4.49
C ARG A 140 -11.14 15.65 4.90
N ALA A 141 -10.67 15.76 6.15
CA ALA A 141 -9.99 16.98 6.61
C ALA A 141 -8.70 17.22 5.83
N LEU A 142 -7.89 16.19 5.60
CA LEU A 142 -6.69 16.26 4.77
C LEU A 142 -7.02 16.56 3.31
N ASP A 143 -8.08 15.96 2.75
CA ASP A 143 -8.48 16.19 1.37
C ASP A 143 -8.81 17.66 1.12
N ARG A 144 -9.61 18.28 2.00
CA ARG A 144 -9.92 19.72 1.94
C ARG A 144 -8.67 20.61 2.08
N ALA A 145 -7.73 20.20 2.93
CA ALA A 145 -6.55 21.01 3.22
C ALA A 145 -5.48 20.97 2.11
N ALA A 146 -5.30 19.82 1.46
CA ALA A 146 -4.22 19.60 0.49
C ALA A 146 -4.45 18.46 -0.53
N GLY A 147 -5.45 17.60 -0.31
CA GLY A 147 -5.72 16.43 -1.14
C GLY A 147 -5.15 15.12 -0.58
N VAL A 148 -5.97 14.06 -0.62
CA VAL A 148 -5.54 12.70 -0.30
C VAL A 148 -6.20 11.67 -1.19
N SER A 149 -5.41 10.69 -1.65
CA SER A 149 -5.91 9.50 -2.33
C SER A 149 -5.63 8.24 -1.54
N VAL A 150 -6.55 7.27 -1.61
CA VAL A 150 -6.41 5.95 -0.95
C VAL A 150 -6.50 4.84 -1.97
N ALA A 151 -5.44 4.05 -2.12
CA ALA A 151 -5.43 2.85 -2.95
C ALA A 151 -5.55 1.59 -2.08
N ILE A 152 -6.64 0.85 -2.27
CA ILE A 152 -6.84 -0.45 -1.65
C ILE A 152 -6.21 -1.53 -2.53
N SER A 153 -5.24 -2.28 -1.99
CA SER A 153 -4.56 -3.34 -2.75
C SER A 153 -5.47 -4.56 -2.90
N VAL A 154 -5.86 -4.88 -4.13
CA VAL A 154 -6.69 -6.05 -4.48
C VAL A 154 -6.10 -6.68 -5.74
N PRO A 155 -5.01 -7.46 -5.65
CA PRO A 155 -4.36 -8.04 -6.84
C PRO A 155 -5.18 -9.16 -7.49
N THR A 156 -6.10 -9.79 -6.76
CA THR A 156 -6.93 -10.89 -7.25
C THR A 156 -8.19 -11.04 -6.42
N LEU A 157 -9.23 -11.66 -7.01
CA LEU A 157 -10.40 -12.19 -6.30
C LEU A 157 -10.37 -13.72 -6.14
N ASP A 158 -9.34 -14.38 -6.69
CA ASP A 158 -9.13 -15.82 -6.52
C ASP A 158 -8.67 -16.09 -5.08
N GLU A 159 -9.50 -16.80 -4.32
CA GLU A 159 -9.21 -17.09 -2.92
C GLU A 159 -8.01 -18.02 -2.71
N ARG A 160 -7.74 -18.93 -3.66
CA ARG A 160 -6.57 -19.82 -3.59
C ARG A 160 -5.31 -19.00 -3.77
N VAL A 161 -5.28 -18.09 -4.74
CA VAL A 161 -4.14 -17.19 -4.96
C VAL A 161 -3.96 -16.25 -3.77
N TRP A 162 -5.03 -15.65 -3.27
CA TRP A 162 -5.00 -14.77 -2.09
C TRP A 162 -4.45 -15.49 -0.85
N ARG A 163 -5.01 -16.65 -0.48
CA ARG A 163 -4.57 -17.42 0.71
C ARG A 163 -3.09 -17.82 0.63
N ALA A 164 -2.60 -18.16 -0.56
CA ALA A 164 -1.21 -18.59 -0.72
C ALA A 164 -0.20 -17.43 -0.78
N THR A 165 -0.63 -16.22 -1.15
CA THR A 165 0.30 -15.11 -1.43
C THR A 165 0.27 -13.99 -0.39
N GLU A 166 -0.88 -13.74 0.24
CA GLU A 166 -1.03 -12.69 1.26
C GLU A 166 -1.93 -13.13 2.44
N PRO A 167 -1.58 -14.23 3.13
CA PRO A 167 -2.44 -14.92 4.10
C PRO A 167 -2.87 -14.08 5.32
N GLY A 168 -2.07 -13.10 5.74
CA GLY A 168 -2.36 -12.28 6.93
C GLY A 168 -3.23 -11.06 6.65
N THR A 169 -3.73 -10.90 5.43
CA THR A 169 -4.54 -9.73 5.01
C THR A 169 -6.04 -10.02 5.12
N ALA A 170 -6.87 -8.99 5.08
CA ALA A 170 -8.31 -9.18 4.91
C ALA A 170 -8.63 -9.84 3.55
N PRO A 171 -9.69 -10.66 3.43
CA PRO A 171 -10.14 -11.21 2.16
C PRO A 171 -10.39 -10.11 1.10
N PRO A 172 -10.13 -10.37 -0.19
CA PRO A 172 -10.28 -9.38 -1.26
C PRO A 172 -11.66 -8.69 -1.29
N ARG A 173 -12.73 -9.44 -1.06
CA ARG A 173 -14.10 -8.89 -1.02
C ARG A 173 -14.33 -7.94 0.15
N GLN A 174 -13.70 -8.19 1.31
CA GLN A 174 -13.77 -7.27 2.45
C GLN A 174 -13.04 -5.97 2.15
N ARG A 175 -11.93 -6.02 1.40
CA ARG A 175 -11.20 -4.84 0.96
C ARG A 175 -12.02 -3.99 -0.03
N LEU A 176 -12.78 -4.63 -0.92
CA LEU A 176 -13.71 -3.93 -1.82
C LEU A 176 -14.87 -3.26 -1.06
N ARG A 177 -15.40 -3.88 0.00
CA ARG A 177 -16.38 -3.22 0.88
C ARG A 177 -15.78 -1.98 1.58
N ALA A 178 -14.52 -2.04 1.99
CA ALA A 178 -13.83 -0.88 2.55
C ALA A 178 -13.69 0.24 1.51
N LEU A 179 -13.40 -0.11 0.24
CA LEU A 179 -13.41 0.84 -0.87
C LEU A 179 -14.79 1.50 -1.06
N GLU A 180 -15.88 0.72 -1.08
CA GLU A 180 -17.25 1.25 -1.17
C GLU A 180 -17.52 2.28 -0.07
N GLN A 181 -17.15 1.97 1.17
CA GLN A 181 -17.34 2.87 2.33
C GLN A 181 -16.49 4.14 2.21
N LEU A 182 -15.24 4.04 1.73
CA LEU A 182 -14.40 5.22 1.48
C LEU A 182 -15.01 6.13 0.41
N ARG A 183 -15.54 5.55 -0.68
CA ARG A 183 -16.20 6.29 -1.76
C ARG A 183 -17.49 6.94 -1.31
N ALA A 184 -18.31 6.24 -0.54
CA ALA A 184 -19.50 6.82 0.10
C ALA A 184 -19.15 7.95 1.07
N GLY A 185 -17.98 7.89 1.72
CA GLY A 185 -17.41 8.95 2.54
C GLY A 185 -16.82 10.14 1.77
N GLY A 186 -16.89 10.12 0.43
CA GLY A 186 -16.35 11.18 -0.43
C GLY A 186 -14.84 11.15 -0.62
N ILE A 187 -14.15 10.09 -0.18
CA ILE A 187 -12.69 9.95 -0.33
C ILE A 187 -12.36 9.53 -1.75
N GLU A 188 -11.32 10.12 -2.34
CA GLU A 188 -10.76 9.72 -3.63
C GLU A 188 -10.02 8.38 -3.52
N ALA A 189 -10.79 7.29 -3.54
CA ALA A 189 -10.30 5.94 -3.32
C ALA A 189 -10.34 5.07 -4.58
N GLY A 190 -9.33 4.21 -4.77
CA GLY A 190 -9.19 3.35 -5.93
C GLY A 190 -8.60 1.99 -5.61
N VAL A 191 -8.34 1.18 -6.63
CA VAL A 191 -7.75 -0.16 -6.49
C VAL A 191 -6.30 -0.19 -6.98
N ALA A 192 -5.44 -0.82 -6.19
CA ALA A 192 -4.09 -1.17 -6.59
C ALA A 192 -4.02 -2.66 -7.00
N LEU A 193 -3.83 -2.91 -8.29
CA LEU A 193 -3.47 -4.22 -8.85
C LEU A 193 -1.95 -4.45 -8.65
N ALA A 194 -1.52 -4.48 -7.39
CA ALA A 194 -0.11 -4.49 -7.04
C ALA A 194 0.19 -5.47 -5.89
N PRO A 195 1.01 -6.52 -6.11
CA PRO A 195 1.66 -6.85 -7.38
C PRO A 195 0.74 -7.62 -8.35
N LEU A 196 0.94 -7.43 -9.65
CA LEU A 196 0.55 -8.42 -10.66
C LEU A 196 1.60 -9.53 -10.71
N LEU A 197 1.16 -10.74 -10.39
CA LEU A 197 1.90 -12.00 -10.41
C LEU A 197 1.72 -12.70 -11.77
N PRO A 198 2.80 -12.84 -12.59
CA PRO A 198 2.73 -13.51 -13.89
C PRO A 198 2.18 -14.94 -13.84
N GLY A 199 1.18 -15.26 -14.66
CA GLY A 199 0.52 -16.56 -14.70
C GLY A 199 -0.46 -16.83 -13.55
N LEU A 200 -0.62 -15.90 -12.60
CA LEU A 200 -1.56 -16.03 -11.48
C LEU A 200 -2.63 -14.93 -11.48
N THR A 201 -2.26 -13.70 -11.79
CA THR A 201 -3.16 -12.53 -11.62
C THR A 201 -3.14 -11.56 -12.80
N ASP A 202 -2.22 -11.73 -13.76
CA ASP A 202 -2.04 -10.88 -14.95
C ASP A 202 -2.82 -11.37 -16.19
N GLY A 203 -3.59 -12.45 -16.05
CA GLY A 203 -4.48 -12.97 -17.09
C GLY A 203 -5.76 -12.13 -17.23
N ALA A 204 -6.32 -12.08 -18.45
CA ALA A 204 -7.50 -11.27 -18.75
C ALA A 204 -8.70 -11.59 -17.84
N ALA A 205 -8.99 -12.87 -17.58
CA ALA A 205 -10.10 -13.25 -16.70
C ALA A 205 -9.92 -12.72 -15.25
N SER A 206 -8.70 -12.82 -14.71
CA SER A 206 -8.39 -12.32 -13.36
C SER A 206 -8.50 -10.79 -13.29
N LEU A 207 -7.92 -10.10 -14.28
CA LEU A 207 -7.99 -8.63 -14.36
C LEU A 207 -9.45 -8.16 -14.51
N ALA A 208 -10.22 -8.75 -15.43
CA ALA A 208 -11.63 -8.41 -15.64
C ALA A 208 -12.47 -8.63 -14.38
N ALA A 209 -12.22 -9.69 -13.62
CA ALA A 209 -12.92 -9.96 -12.37
C ALA A 209 -12.68 -8.86 -11.33
N VAL A 210 -11.42 -8.46 -11.12
CA VAL A 210 -11.09 -7.39 -10.17
C VAL A 210 -11.59 -6.03 -10.67
N LEU A 211 -11.38 -5.69 -11.94
CA LEU A 211 -11.78 -4.40 -12.52
C LEU A 211 -13.30 -4.21 -12.49
N ARG A 212 -14.07 -5.24 -12.85
CA ARG A 212 -15.54 -5.21 -12.73
C ARG A 212 -15.98 -4.97 -11.29
N ALA A 213 -15.36 -5.66 -10.33
CA ALA A 213 -15.69 -5.50 -8.92
C ALA A 213 -15.25 -4.14 -8.37
N ALA A 214 -14.10 -3.62 -8.81
CA ALA A 214 -13.62 -2.28 -8.48
C ALA A 214 -14.57 -1.20 -8.99
N LYS A 215 -15.06 -1.33 -10.23
CA LYS A 215 -16.06 -0.43 -10.81
C LYS A 215 -17.37 -0.47 -10.02
N ALA A 216 -17.86 -1.67 -9.70
CA ALA A 216 -19.06 -1.84 -8.89
C ALA A 216 -18.92 -1.23 -7.48
N ALA A 217 -17.72 -1.30 -6.90
CA ALA A 217 -17.37 -0.69 -5.62
C ALA A 217 -17.18 0.84 -5.69
N GLY A 218 -17.33 1.45 -6.87
CA GLY A 218 -17.21 2.89 -7.07
C GLY A 218 -15.77 3.43 -7.14
N ALA A 219 -14.78 2.59 -7.46
CA ALA A 219 -13.37 2.99 -7.58
C ALA A 219 -13.21 4.26 -8.43
N ALA A 220 -12.49 5.24 -7.90
CA ALA A 220 -12.15 6.48 -8.61
C ALA A 220 -11.04 6.27 -9.65
N PHE A 221 -10.11 5.34 -9.37
CA PHE A 221 -8.98 5.02 -10.22
C PHE A 221 -8.54 3.57 -10.01
N VAL A 222 -7.74 3.07 -10.94
CA VAL A 222 -6.96 1.84 -10.78
C VAL A 222 -5.52 2.13 -11.14
N TRP A 223 -4.57 1.44 -10.52
CA TRP A 223 -3.22 1.38 -11.06
C TRP A 223 -2.66 -0.02 -10.87
N ALA A 224 -1.80 -0.43 -11.79
CA ALA A 224 -1.17 -1.73 -11.78
C ALA A 224 0.34 -1.62 -11.60
N SER A 225 0.93 -2.62 -10.93
CA SER A 225 2.38 -2.75 -10.87
C SER A 225 2.77 -4.21 -10.90
N PRO A 226 3.59 -4.63 -11.88
CA PRO A 226 4.10 -5.99 -11.91
C PRO A 226 4.99 -6.30 -10.70
N LEU A 227 4.98 -7.56 -10.28
CA LEU A 227 5.78 -8.04 -9.16
C LEU A 227 7.27 -7.69 -9.32
N ARG A 228 7.85 -7.16 -8.25
CA ARG A 228 9.29 -6.98 -8.04
C ARG A 228 9.77 -7.93 -6.93
N LEU A 229 10.84 -8.66 -7.19
CA LEU A 229 11.44 -9.64 -6.28
C LEU A 229 12.91 -9.31 -6.00
N PRO A 230 13.21 -8.35 -5.12
CA PRO A 230 14.59 -8.09 -4.74
C PRO A 230 15.23 -9.30 -4.04
N GLU A 231 16.56 -9.27 -4.02
CA GLU A 231 17.35 -10.17 -3.17
C GLU A 231 16.88 -10.09 -1.70
N GLY A 232 16.88 -11.23 -1.00
CA GLY A 232 16.28 -11.38 0.33
C GLY A 232 14.77 -11.65 0.32
N THR A 233 14.05 -11.38 -0.77
CA THR A 233 12.63 -11.78 -0.95
C THR A 233 12.47 -12.92 -1.93
N ARG A 234 13.24 -12.92 -3.03
CA ARG A 234 13.10 -13.84 -4.15
C ARG A 234 13.13 -15.32 -3.73
N ALA A 235 14.14 -15.74 -2.97
CA ALA A 235 14.31 -17.14 -2.58
C ALA A 235 13.10 -17.65 -1.77
N TYR A 236 12.65 -16.85 -0.79
CA TYR A 236 11.48 -17.17 0.02
C TYR A 236 10.22 -17.27 -0.85
N PHE A 237 9.98 -16.29 -1.71
CA PHE A 237 8.82 -16.30 -2.60
C PHE A 237 8.82 -17.51 -3.54
N LEU A 238 9.95 -17.86 -4.15
CA LEU A 238 10.06 -19.03 -5.04
C LEU A 238 9.82 -20.34 -4.29
N ALA A 239 10.32 -20.47 -3.06
CA ALA A 239 10.03 -21.64 -2.22
C ALA A 239 8.53 -21.77 -1.91
N GLN A 240 7.87 -20.67 -1.53
CA GLN A 240 6.41 -20.67 -1.30
C GLN A 240 5.61 -20.95 -2.58
N LEU A 241 6.07 -20.41 -3.71
CA LEU A 241 5.46 -20.65 -5.01
C LEU A 241 5.61 -22.11 -5.42
N ALA A 242 6.76 -22.75 -5.16
CA ALA A 242 7.01 -24.15 -5.49
C ALA A 242 6.11 -25.12 -4.70
N GLU A 243 5.76 -24.78 -3.45
CA GLU A 243 4.83 -25.58 -2.63
C GLU A 243 3.41 -25.62 -3.22
N THR A 244 2.96 -24.56 -3.90
CA THR A 244 1.57 -24.45 -4.38
C THR A 244 1.43 -24.57 -5.91
N TRP A 245 2.44 -24.12 -6.65
CA TRP A 245 2.51 -24.10 -8.11
C TRP A 245 3.95 -24.39 -8.60
N PRO A 246 4.42 -25.65 -8.55
CA PRO A 246 5.80 -26.01 -8.88
C PRO A 246 6.21 -25.65 -10.31
N ALA A 247 5.32 -25.83 -11.29
CA ALA A 247 5.59 -25.46 -12.69
C ALA A 247 5.80 -23.94 -12.86
N LEU A 248 5.04 -23.12 -12.13
CA LEU A 248 5.23 -21.66 -12.13
C LEU A 248 6.52 -21.27 -11.42
N ALA A 249 6.91 -21.94 -10.34
CA ALA A 249 8.18 -21.64 -9.65
C ALA A 249 9.39 -21.75 -10.58
N ALA A 250 9.44 -22.79 -11.42
CA ALA A 250 10.48 -22.95 -12.44
C ALA A 250 10.47 -21.80 -13.46
N ALA A 251 9.28 -21.37 -13.92
CA ALA A 251 9.14 -20.24 -14.84
C ALA A 251 9.59 -18.91 -14.19
N TYR A 252 9.21 -18.67 -12.94
CA TYR A 252 9.62 -17.49 -12.18
C TYR A 252 11.14 -17.45 -11.95
N GLY A 253 11.78 -18.59 -11.69
CA GLY A 253 13.24 -18.67 -11.60
C GLY A 253 13.94 -18.18 -12.87
N ARG A 254 13.35 -18.45 -14.05
CA ARG A 254 13.85 -17.92 -15.33
C ARG A 254 13.53 -16.44 -15.54
N LEU A 255 12.34 -15.99 -15.14
CA LEU A 255 11.88 -14.60 -15.31
C LEU A 255 12.59 -13.60 -14.37
N TYR A 256 12.94 -14.02 -13.15
CA TYR A 256 13.48 -13.16 -12.10
C TYR A 256 14.97 -13.40 -11.84
N ARG A 257 15.80 -13.25 -12.88
CA ARG A 257 17.26 -13.23 -12.74
C ARG A 257 17.74 -12.02 -11.93
N GLY A 258 17.01 -10.91 -12.01
CA GLY A 258 17.15 -9.72 -11.17
C GLY A 258 15.85 -9.36 -10.43
N PRO A 259 15.77 -8.16 -9.83
CA PRO A 259 14.61 -7.75 -9.04
C PRO A 259 13.36 -7.52 -9.88
N ASN A 260 13.51 -7.18 -11.16
CA ASN A 260 12.41 -6.80 -12.04
C ASN A 260 12.22 -7.83 -13.15
N LEU A 261 10.99 -7.93 -13.65
CA LEU A 261 10.71 -8.61 -14.91
C LEU A 261 11.48 -7.97 -16.07
N PRO A 262 11.82 -8.75 -17.12
CA PRO A 262 12.31 -8.21 -18.39
C PRO A 262 11.39 -7.10 -18.88
N ARG A 263 11.97 -6.01 -19.40
CA ARG A 263 11.23 -4.82 -19.82
C ARG A 263 10.03 -5.14 -20.74
N PRO A 264 10.18 -5.96 -21.81
CA PRO A 264 9.04 -6.28 -22.69
C PRO A 264 7.90 -6.99 -21.96
N THR A 265 8.22 -7.91 -21.05
CA THR A 265 7.21 -8.62 -20.25
C THR A 265 6.49 -7.67 -19.29
N ARG A 266 7.24 -6.78 -18.64
CA ARG A 266 6.68 -5.78 -17.72
C ARG A 266 5.73 -4.82 -18.44
N GLU A 267 6.14 -4.31 -19.61
CA GLU A 267 5.34 -3.41 -20.44
C GLU A 267 4.07 -4.09 -20.94
N ARG A 268 4.16 -5.34 -21.42
CA ARG A 268 2.98 -6.11 -21.86
C ARG A 268 1.96 -6.31 -20.74
N ILE A 269 2.41 -6.64 -19.53
CA ILE A 269 1.51 -6.81 -18.37
C ILE A 269 0.85 -5.48 -18.00
N ALA A 270 1.63 -4.39 -17.96
CA ALA A 270 1.11 -3.07 -17.66
C ALA A 270 0.08 -2.62 -18.71
N GLN A 271 0.42 -2.69 -19.99
CA GLN A 271 -0.45 -2.31 -21.12
C GLN A 271 -1.77 -3.09 -21.11
N ARG A 272 -1.73 -4.40 -20.81
CA ARG A 272 -2.97 -5.19 -20.68
C ARG A 272 -3.85 -4.66 -19.54
N ALA A 273 -3.28 -4.45 -18.36
CA ALA A 273 -4.04 -3.94 -17.22
C ALA A 273 -4.63 -2.55 -17.52
N GLN A 274 -3.87 -1.69 -18.19
CA GLN A 274 -4.27 -0.35 -18.61
C GLN A 274 -5.41 -0.37 -19.62
N ALA A 275 -5.25 -1.13 -20.71
CA ALA A 275 -6.27 -1.26 -21.74
C ALA A 275 -7.59 -1.78 -21.15
N MET A 276 -7.52 -2.81 -20.31
CA MET A 276 -8.71 -3.33 -19.65
C MET A 276 -9.31 -2.34 -18.66
N ALA A 277 -8.51 -1.62 -17.87
CA ALA A 277 -9.04 -0.59 -16.96
C ALA A 277 -9.80 0.50 -17.74
N ALA A 278 -9.29 0.91 -18.91
CA ALA A 278 -9.95 1.85 -19.81
C ALA A 278 -11.30 1.30 -20.33
N GLU A 279 -11.39 0.02 -20.70
CA GLU A 279 -12.65 -0.64 -21.10
C GLU A 279 -13.72 -0.59 -20.00
N PHE A 280 -13.32 -0.62 -18.72
CA PHE A 280 -14.23 -0.48 -17.57
C PHE A 280 -14.50 0.98 -17.17
N GLY A 281 -13.94 1.96 -17.89
CA GLY A 281 -14.03 3.38 -17.57
C GLY A 281 -13.42 3.70 -16.21
N LEU A 282 -12.24 3.13 -15.93
CA LEU A 282 -11.44 3.38 -14.73
C LEU A 282 -10.11 4.03 -15.15
N PRO A 283 -9.82 5.27 -14.73
CA PRO A 283 -8.58 5.94 -15.09
C PRO A 283 -7.37 5.24 -14.45
N ASP A 284 -6.26 5.17 -15.19
CA ASP A 284 -5.00 4.53 -14.78
C ASP A 284 -4.05 5.46 -14.00
N GLU A 285 -4.56 6.52 -13.40
CA GLU A 285 -3.72 7.48 -12.68
C GLU A 285 -4.20 7.66 -11.25
N ARG A 286 -3.22 7.68 -10.33
CA ARG A 286 -3.48 8.24 -9.01
C ARG A 286 -3.67 9.74 -9.20
N PRO A 287 -4.80 10.30 -8.76
CA PRO A 287 -5.12 11.71 -8.97
C PRO A 287 -4.01 12.63 -8.46
N ALA A 288 -3.80 13.76 -9.13
CA ALA A 288 -2.89 14.80 -8.68
C ALA A 288 -3.35 15.41 -7.33
N PRO A 289 -2.46 16.02 -6.52
CA PRO A 289 -2.89 16.68 -5.29
C PRO A 289 -3.89 17.78 -5.65
N ARG A 290 -4.96 17.92 -4.87
CA ARG A 290 -5.88 19.05 -5.06
C ARG A 290 -5.18 20.33 -4.61
N ALA A 291 -5.42 21.42 -5.34
CA ALA A 291 -5.08 22.73 -4.80
C ALA A 291 -5.85 22.93 -3.48
N PRO A 292 -5.24 23.55 -2.45
CA PRO A 292 -5.97 23.89 -1.24
C PRO A 292 -7.22 24.68 -1.60
N GLU A 293 -8.34 24.44 -0.92
CA GLU A 293 -9.50 25.33 -1.04
C GLU A 293 -9.04 26.77 -0.73
N ALA A 294 -9.34 27.69 -1.65
CA ALA A 294 -9.09 29.11 -1.44
C ALA A 294 -10.03 29.59 -0.33
N VAL A 295 -9.50 29.74 0.88
CA VAL A 295 -10.23 30.41 1.96
C VAL A 295 -10.13 31.91 1.68
N GLN A 296 -11.23 32.50 1.20
CA GLN A 296 -11.38 33.95 1.17
C GLN A 296 -11.37 34.44 2.62
N LEU A 297 -10.24 34.95 3.08
CA LEU A 297 -10.17 35.69 4.33
C LEU A 297 -11.02 36.94 4.11
N THR A 298 -12.13 37.05 4.84
CA THR A 298 -12.98 38.23 4.82
C THR A 298 -12.11 39.46 5.09
N LEU A 299 -12.17 40.46 4.21
CA LEU A 299 -11.42 41.70 4.33
C LEU A 299 -12.02 42.66 5.39
N TRP A 300 -13.05 42.23 6.12
CA TRP A 300 -13.85 43.10 6.99
C TRP A 300 -14.42 42.32 8.17
N GLU A 301 -13.66 42.25 9.27
CA GLU A 301 -14.23 42.27 10.62
C GLU A 301 -13.61 43.48 11.31
N SER A 302 -14.27 44.62 11.13
CA SER A 302 -14.04 45.87 11.87
C SER A 302 -14.66 45.78 13.26
#